data_AF-A0A7S0IYI5-F1
#
_entry.id   AF-A0A7S0IYI5-F1
#
_cell.length_a   1.000
_cell.length_b   1.000
_cell.length_c   1.000
_cell.angle_alpha   90.00
_cell.angle_beta   90.00
_cell.angle_gamma   90.00
#
_symmetry.space_group_name_H-M   'P 1'
#
loop_
_entity.id
_entity.type
_entity.pdbx_description
1 polymer ?
#
loop_
_entity_poly.entity_id
_entity_poly.type
_entity_poly.pdbx_seq_one_letter_code
_entity_poly.pdbx_strand_id
1 'polypeptide(L)'
;MKAARSSPLAAYLSMLRTGPALRTAYTHLFSRQPGVDRNVAERFRLQCRSSAFGGQTSGRVPGFVQANLVAVPQKHAFSFLRFCLANPRACPLLDVTAPGDPTPRTVAHTADLRTDLPKYWVWHDGAVADERQDVVDVWCDEMVGFLLGCSFSWEQALQEAHLPPRQIEENCNVPMFRTSLSNLPVQPFGGNLVVSMRPYLPSQLSAVAAITGRYPGAHGAPIHWGDPHEIGVCIEGDPDWGDRVSVRESEVPVFWACGVTPQEALREAQLPFAITHAPGHMFITDLVDNEILIPSLA
;
A
#
# COMPACT_ATOMS: atom_id res chain seq x y z
N MET A 1 34.86 -10.21 4.42
CA MET A 1 33.79 -9.28 4.85
C MET A 1 33.76 -8.09 3.90
N LYS A 2 33.02 -8.18 2.78
CA LYS A 2 32.73 -6.99 1.94
C LYS A 2 31.56 -6.28 2.60
N ALA A 3 31.74 -4.99 2.91
CA ALA A 3 30.77 -4.14 3.59
C ALA A 3 29.35 -4.34 3.04
N ALA A 4 28.40 -4.62 3.92
CA ALA A 4 26.99 -4.43 3.62
C ALA A 4 26.85 -2.99 3.08
N ARG A 5 26.37 -2.85 1.85
CA ARG A 5 26.11 -1.53 1.26
C ARG A 5 25.22 -0.75 2.23
N SER A 6 25.61 0.48 2.55
CA SER A 6 24.93 1.34 3.52
C SER A 6 23.42 1.36 3.28
N SER A 7 22.64 1.17 4.35
CA SER A 7 21.17 1.23 4.33
C SER A 7 20.64 2.50 3.64
N PRO A 8 19.55 2.42 2.86
CA PRO A 8 18.98 3.60 2.20
C PRO A 8 18.28 4.53 3.18
N LEU A 9 18.20 4.17 4.47
CA LEU A 9 17.52 4.94 5.50
C LEU A 9 18.01 6.39 5.57
N ALA A 10 19.32 6.62 5.54
CA ALA A 10 19.87 7.98 5.57
C ALA A 10 19.43 8.79 4.34
N ALA A 11 19.40 8.17 3.16
CA ALA A 11 18.91 8.82 1.94
C ALA A 11 17.41 9.10 2.02
N TYR A 12 16.61 8.14 2.51
CA TYR A 12 15.17 8.30 2.72
C TYR A 12 14.85 9.43 3.72
N LEU A 13 15.50 9.45 4.89
CA LEU A 13 15.33 10.50 5.89
C LEU A 13 15.79 11.88 5.38
N SER A 14 16.87 11.93 4.59
CA SER A 14 17.32 13.16 3.94
C SER A 14 16.31 13.67 2.91
N MET A 15 15.69 12.78 2.12
CA MET A 15 14.60 13.12 1.19
C MET A 15 13.37 13.67 1.91
N LEU A 16 13.10 13.24 3.15
CA LEU A 16 12.01 13.80 3.96
C LEU A 16 12.31 15.22 4.46
N ARG A 17 13.59 15.54 4.73
CA ARG A 17 14.04 16.80 5.36
C ARG A 17 14.48 17.89 4.38
N THR A 18 15.00 17.52 3.22
CA THR A 18 15.54 18.47 2.23
C THR A 18 14.55 18.63 1.09
N GLY A 19 14.17 19.87 0.78
CA GLY A 19 13.17 20.20 -0.23
C GLY A 19 13.71 20.60 -1.62
N PRO A 20 14.46 19.77 -2.38
CA PRO A 20 14.75 20.08 -3.78
C PRO A 20 14.08 19.14 -4.79
N ALA A 21 13.53 17.99 -4.39
CA ALA A 21 12.80 17.11 -5.30
C ALA A 21 11.35 17.58 -5.40
N LEU A 22 10.93 17.99 -6.60
CA LEU A 22 9.51 18.25 -6.93
C LEU A 22 8.69 17.01 -6.54
N ARG A 23 7.91 17.12 -5.47
CA ARG A 23 6.90 16.14 -5.06
C ARG A 23 5.70 16.31 -6.00
N THR A 24 5.83 15.89 -7.26
CA THR A 24 4.68 15.94 -8.18
C THR A 24 3.61 15.02 -7.63
N ALA A 25 2.40 15.55 -7.44
CA ALA A 25 1.26 14.83 -6.87
C ALA A 25 0.84 13.58 -7.66
N TYR A 26 1.34 13.47 -8.87
CA TYR A 26 1.22 12.32 -9.74
C TYR A 26 2.63 11.77 -9.96
N THR A 27 3.09 10.90 -9.07
CA THR A 27 4.33 10.14 -9.24
C THR A 27 4.21 9.06 -10.32
N HIS A 28 3.07 8.98 -11.01
CA HIS A 28 2.73 7.89 -11.90
C HIS A 28 2.28 8.44 -13.25
N LEU A 29 3.11 8.23 -14.28
CA LEU A 29 2.64 8.28 -15.65
C LEU A 29 1.90 6.96 -15.90
N PHE A 30 0.58 6.97 -15.74
CA PHE A 30 -0.25 5.84 -16.18
C PHE A 30 -0.32 5.86 -17.70
N SER A 31 0.25 4.87 -18.35
CA SER A 31 0.06 4.67 -19.79
C SER A 31 -0.72 3.40 -20.00
N ARG A 32 -2.01 3.54 -20.33
CA ARG A 32 -2.88 2.39 -20.58
C ARG A 32 -2.30 1.54 -21.71
N GLN A 33 -2.09 0.25 -21.45
CA GLN A 33 -1.66 -0.69 -22.46
C GLN A 33 -2.86 -1.13 -23.32
N PRO A 34 -2.74 -1.10 -24.67
CA PRO A 34 -3.76 -1.63 -25.56
C PRO A 34 -3.80 -3.16 -25.46
N GLY A 35 -4.95 -3.76 -25.76
CA GLY A 35 -5.10 -5.23 -25.84
C GLY A 35 -5.18 -5.98 -24.50
N VAL A 36 -5.12 -5.29 -23.36
CA VAL A 36 -5.38 -5.89 -22.04
C VAL A 36 -6.88 -6.15 -21.87
N ASP A 37 -7.26 -7.41 -21.64
CA ASP A 37 -8.63 -7.79 -21.25
C ASP A 37 -8.90 -7.39 -19.80
N ARG A 38 -9.62 -6.28 -19.60
CA ARG A 38 -9.98 -5.75 -18.27
C ARG A 38 -11.25 -6.36 -17.69
N ASN A 39 -11.97 -7.17 -18.47
CA ASN A 39 -13.19 -7.83 -18.00
C ASN A 39 -12.92 -8.84 -16.88
N VAL A 40 -11.68 -9.34 -16.76
CA VAL A 40 -11.28 -10.22 -15.64
C VAL A 40 -11.34 -9.48 -14.29
N ALA A 41 -10.88 -8.23 -14.24
CA ALA A 41 -10.91 -7.40 -13.04
C ALA A 41 -12.35 -6.97 -12.71
N GLU A 42 -13.11 -6.57 -13.73
CA GLU A 42 -14.53 -6.23 -13.56
C GLU A 42 -15.35 -7.42 -13.05
N ARG A 43 -15.18 -8.62 -13.63
CA ARG A 43 -15.87 -9.82 -13.14
C ARG A 43 -15.55 -10.14 -11.69
N PHE A 44 -14.30 -9.95 -11.26
CA PHE A 44 -13.94 -10.13 -9.87
C PHE A 44 -14.63 -9.12 -8.93
N ARG A 45 -14.68 -7.84 -9.33
CA ARG A 45 -15.43 -6.82 -8.58
C ARG A 45 -16.91 -7.17 -8.47
N LEU A 46 -17.53 -7.68 -9.54
CA LEU A 46 -18.92 -8.15 -9.50
C LEU A 46 -19.13 -9.37 -8.57
N GLN A 47 -18.12 -10.23 -8.42
CA GLN A 47 -18.15 -11.32 -7.42
C GLN A 47 -18.13 -10.77 -5.99
N CYS A 48 -17.34 -9.73 -5.73
CA CYS A 48 -17.33 -9.05 -4.42
C CYS A 48 -18.69 -8.38 -4.16
N ARG A 49 -19.21 -7.63 -5.15
CA ARG A 49 -20.49 -6.92 -5.08
C ARG A 49 -21.69 -7.83 -4.79
N SER A 50 -21.67 -9.03 -5.34
CA SER A 50 -22.72 -10.05 -5.12
C SER A 50 -22.48 -10.90 -3.86
N SER A 51 -21.44 -10.58 -3.08
CA SER A 51 -20.94 -11.34 -1.93
C SER A 51 -20.57 -12.80 -2.27
N ALA A 52 -20.41 -13.13 -3.55
CA ALA A 52 -19.94 -14.44 -4.00
C ALA A 52 -18.46 -14.68 -3.66
N PHE A 53 -17.70 -13.61 -3.43
CA PHE A 53 -16.33 -13.64 -2.96
C PHE A 53 -16.12 -12.73 -1.74
N GLY A 54 -15.65 -13.29 -0.63
CA GLY A 54 -15.42 -12.58 0.64
C GLY A 54 -14.04 -12.86 1.29
N GLY A 55 -13.13 -13.50 0.55
CA GLY A 55 -11.81 -13.91 1.06
C GLY A 55 -10.71 -12.89 0.75
N GLN A 56 -9.47 -13.26 1.09
CA GLN A 56 -8.30 -12.43 0.78
C GLN A 56 -8.07 -12.30 -0.73
N THR A 57 -7.67 -11.11 -1.18
CA THR A 57 -7.43 -10.81 -2.60
C THR A 57 -6.02 -11.12 -3.07
N SER A 58 -5.10 -11.53 -2.20
CA SER A 58 -3.76 -11.97 -2.60
C SER A 58 -3.83 -13.06 -3.67
N GLY A 59 -3.06 -12.91 -4.75
CA GLY A 59 -3.06 -13.82 -5.90
C GLY A 59 -4.32 -13.81 -6.76
N ARG A 60 -5.32 -12.96 -6.47
CA ARG A 60 -6.51 -12.80 -7.32
C ARG A 60 -6.22 -11.85 -8.49
N VAL A 61 -6.77 -12.20 -9.65
CA VAL A 61 -6.62 -11.50 -10.93
C VAL A 61 -5.15 -11.09 -11.18
N PRO A 62 -4.24 -12.07 -11.38
CA PRO A 62 -2.80 -11.80 -11.51
C PRO A 62 -2.49 -10.78 -12.61
N GLY A 63 -1.50 -9.92 -12.35
CA GLY A 63 -1.08 -8.84 -13.25
C GLY A 63 -1.91 -7.56 -13.15
N PHE A 64 -2.97 -7.53 -12.33
CA PHE A 64 -3.77 -6.34 -12.07
C PHE A 64 -3.39 -5.69 -10.73
N VAL A 65 -3.32 -4.36 -10.75
CA VAL A 65 -2.97 -3.55 -9.58
C VAL A 65 -4.10 -3.64 -8.55
N GLN A 66 -3.72 -4.05 -7.35
CA GLN A 66 -4.58 -4.00 -6.17
C GLN A 66 -4.33 -2.71 -5.39
N ALA A 67 -5.40 -2.11 -4.88
CA ALA A 67 -5.37 -0.84 -4.18
C ALA A 67 -6.00 -0.96 -2.78
N ASN A 68 -5.37 -0.30 -1.83
CA ASN A 68 -5.92 -0.01 -0.51
C ASN A 68 -6.99 1.08 -0.65
N LEU A 69 -8.12 0.91 0.01
CA LEU A 69 -9.15 1.95 0.13
C LEU A 69 -9.02 2.69 1.47
N VAL A 70 -9.11 4.02 1.39
CA VAL A 70 -9.45 4.92 2.50
C VAL A 70 -10.55 5.86 2.01
N ALA A 71 -11.67 5.96 2.73
CA ALA A 71 -12.68 6.97 2.47
C ALA A 71 -12.92 7.81 3.73
N VAL A 72 -12.94 9.13 3.57
CA VAL A 72 -13.11 10.09 4.66
C VAL A 72 -14.14 11.16 4.26
N PRO A 73 -14.80 11.81 5.23
CA PRO A 73 -15.65 12.96 4.95
C PRO A 73 -14.90 14.09 4.23
N GLN A 74 -15.58 14.81 3.33
CA GLN A 74 -15.02 15.84 2.46
C GLN A 74 -14.23 16.90 3.24
N LYS A 75 -14.71 17.30 4.42
CA LYS A 75 -14.03 18.25 5.31
C LYS A 75 -12.60 17.83 5.70
N HIS A 76 -12.28 16.53 5.67
CA HIS A 76 -10.96 15.98 5.96
C HIS A 76 -10.19 15.56 4.70
N ALA A 77 -10.87 15.41 3.56
CA ALA A 77 -10.31 14.90 2.32
C ALA A 77 -9.11 15.72 1.82
N PHE A 78 -9.15 17.05 1.92
CA PHE A 78 -8.03 17.90 1.49
C PHE A 78 -6.78 17.68 2.35
N SER A 79 -6.94 17.57 3.68
CA SER A 79 -5.84 17.25 4.59
C SER A 79 -5.28 15.85 4.31
N PHE A 80 -6.15 14.87 4.04
CA PHE A 80 -5.71 13.52 3.72
C PHE A 80 -4.96 13.45 2.39
N LEU A 81 -5.45 14.14 1.35
CA LEU A 81 -4.74 14.28 0.09
C LEU A 81 -3.34 14.85 0.32
N ARG A 82 -3.23 15.97 1.04
CA ARG A 82 -1.94 16.58 1.39
C ARG A 82 -1.05 15.64 2.20
N PHE A 83 -1.61 14.84 3.11
CA PHE A 83 -0.88 13.82 3.84
C PHE A 83 -0.29 12.75 2.89
N CYS A 84 -1.08 12.27 1.93
CA CYS A 84 -0.60 11.33 0.92
C CYS A 84 0.54 11.94 0.08
N LEU A 85 0.39 13.19 -0.34
CA LEU A 85 1.41 13.92 -1.10
C LEU A 85 2.68 14.21 -0.29
N ALA A 86 2.55 14.39 1.03
CA ALA A 86 3.69 14.53 1.93
C ALA A 86 4.41 13.19 2.15
N ASN A 87 3.70 12.06 2.08
CA ASN A 87 4.19 10.71 2.38
C ASN A 87 4.01 9.72 1.21
N PRO A 88 4.50 10.03 -0.01
CA PRO A 88 4.10 9.32 -1.25
C PRO A 88 4.57 7.86 -1.32
N ARG A 89 5.63 7.49 -0.59
CA ARG A 89 6.09 6.10 -0.47
C ARG A 89 5.11 5.25 0.32
N ALA A 90 4.56 5.81 1.40
CA ALA A 90 3.62 5.12 2.27
C ALA A 90 2.18 5.19 1.74
N CYS A 91 1.85 6.27 1.06
CA CYS A 91 0.53 6.56 0.52
C CYS A 91 0.59 6.81 -1.00
N PRO A 92 0.97 5.82 -1.83
CA PRO A 92 1.10 6.00 -3.27
C PRO A 92 -0.29 6.17 -3.90
N LEU A 93 -0.67 7.41 -4.20
CA LEU A 93 -2.01 7.75 -4.64
C LEU A 93 -2.27 7.32 -6.09
N LEU A 94 -3.31 6.52 -6.31
CA LEU A 94 -3.74 6.07 -7.64
C LEU A 94 -4.97 6.81 -8.14
N ASP A 95 -5.98 7.02 -7.28
CA ASP A 95 -7.22 7.72 -7.65
C ASP A 95 -7.83 8.43 -6.43
N VAL A 96 -8.64 9.46 -6.70
CA VAL A 96 -9.45 10.19 -5.72
C VAL A 96 -10.83 10.41 -6.31
N THR A 97 -11.87 9.95 -5.64
CA THR A 97 -13.24 10.14 -6.12
C THR A 97 -13.73 11.56 -5.87
N ALA A 98 -14.79 11.97 -6.58
CA ALA A 98 -15.53 13.17 -6.20
C ALA A 98 -16.30 12.92 -4.89
N PRO A 99 -16.61 13.96 -4.08
CA PRO A 99 -17.46 13.80 -2.91
C PRO A 99 -18.80 13.13 -3.26
N GLY A 100 -19.16 12.10 -2.49
CA GLY A 100 -20.39 11.32 -2.65
C GLY A 100 -20.36 10.30 -3.80
N ASP A 101 -19.50 10.49 -4.80
CA ASP A 101 -19.33 9.56 -5.92
C ASP A 101 -18.42 8.40 -5.50
N PRO A 102 -18.91 7.15 -5.45
CA PRO A 102 -18.10 5.99 -5.11
C PRO A 102 -17.25 5.49 -6.29
N THR A 103 -17.33 6.13 -7.46
CA THR A 103 -16.69 5.65 -8.70
C THR A 103 -15.24 6.13 -8.80
N PRO A 104 -14.23 5.22 -8.85
CA PRO A 104 -12.83 5.57 -9.08
C PRO A 104 -12.57 5.71 -10.58
N ARG A 105 -12.91 6.88 -11.15
CA ARG A 105 -13.04 7.10 -12.60
C ARG A 105 -11.74 6.89 -13.39
N THR A 106 -10.58 7.11 -12.79
CA THR A 106 -9.28 6.97 -13.46
C THR A 106 -8.88 5.49 -13.55
N VAL A 107 -9.06 4.75 -12.46
CA VAL A 107 -8.52 3.40 -12.33
C VAL A 107 -9.54 2.29 -12.54
N ALA A 108 -10.84 2.54 -12.36
CA ALA A 108 -11.93 1.60 -12.68
C ALA A 108 -13.30 2.30 -12.82
N HIS A 109 -13.59 2.83 -14.01
CA HIS A 109 -14.77 3.68 -14.28
C HIS A 109 -16.15 3.00 -14.16
N THR A 110 -16.22 1.66 -14.13
CA THR A 110 -17.47 0.90 -13.92
C THR A 110 -17.64 0.38 -12.49
N ALA A 111 -16.68 0.67 -11.61
CA ALA A 111 -16.66 0.16 -10.25
C ALA A 111 -17.49 1.01 -9.28
N ASP A 112 -17.89 0.36 -8.18
CA ASP A 112 -18.53 0.99 -7.03
C ASP A 112 -17.77 0.63 -5.76
N LEU A 113 -17.02 1.60 -5.21
CA LEU A 113 -16.18 1.37 -4.02
C LEU A 113 -16.96 0.95 -2.78
N ARG A 114 -18.29 1.09 -2.76
CA ARG A 114 -19.13 0.69 -1.61
C ARG A 114 -19.36 -0.81 -1.53
N THR A 115 -19.16 -1.54 -2.63
CA THR A 115 -19.52 -2.97 -2.74
C THR A 115 -18.45 -3.83 -3.44
N ASP A 116 -17.54 -3.22 -4.20
CA ASP A 116 -16.59 -3.97 -5.06
C ASP A 116 -15.32 -4.46 -4.33
N LEU A 117 -15.27 -4.34 -3.00
CA LEU A 117 -14.22 -4.96 -2.17
C LEU A 117 -14.83 -6.14 -1.39
N PRO A 118 -14.05 -7.18 -1.07
CA PRO A 118 -14.58 -8.30 -0.32
C PRO A 118 -14.97 -7.94 1.13
N LYS A 119 -14.24 -7.01 1.75
CA LYS A 119 -14.45 -6.56 3.13
C LYS A 119 -13.97 -5.14 3.41
N TYR A 120 -14.66 -4.50 4.34
CA TYR A 120 -14.46 -3.14 4.79
C TYR A 120 -14.30 -3.07 6.30
N TRP A 121 -13.56 -2.07 6.76
CA TRP A 121 -13.57 -1.63 8.15
C TRP A 121 -14.19 -0.25 8.24
N VAL A 122 -15.14 -0.10 9.17
CA VAL A 122 -15.74 1.18 9.54
C VAL A 122 -15.06 1.66 10.81
N TRP A 123 -14.61 2.92 10.78
CA TRP A 123 -13.85 3.54 11.85
C TRP A 123 -14.66 4.63 12.53
N HIS A 124 -14.60 4.68 13.86
CA HIS A 124 -15.12 5.77 14.69
C HIS A 124 -14.06 6.17 15.71
N ASP A 125 -13.79 7.48 15.81
CA ASP A 125 -12.90 8.09 16.80
C ASP A 125 -11.49 7.44 16.87
N GLY A 126 -11.01 6.97 15.70
CA GLY A 126 -9.69 6.35 15.53
C GLY A 126 -9.65 4.84 15.79
N ALA A 127 -10.77 4.19 16.10
CA ALA A 127 -10.86 2.75 16.29
C ALA A 127 -11.75 2.08 15.23
N VAL A 128 -11.43 0.84 14.88
CA VAL A 128 -12.33 0.00 14.06
C VAL A 128 -13.55 -0.36 14.90
N ALA A 129 -14.72 0.06 14.45
CA ALA A 129 -15.99 -0.14 15.13
C ALA A 129 -16.81 -1.29 14.51
N ASP A 130 -16.63 -1.55 13.21
CA ASP A 130 -17.39 -2.58 12.49
C ASP A 130 -16.57 -3.17 11.33
N GLU A 131 -16.82 -4.43 10.99
CA GLU A 131 -16.32 -5.10 9.80
C GLU A 131 -17.50 -5.50 8.91
N ARG A 132 -17.49 -5.07 7.64
CA ARG A 132 -18.64 -5.22 6.73
C ARG A 132 -18.24 -5.82 5.38
N GLN A 133 -19.23 -6.36 4.67
CA GLN A 133 -19.10 -6.83 3.28
C GLN A 133 -19.46 -5.74 2.26
N ASP A 134 -20.18 -4.71 2.67
CA ASP A 134 -20.45 -3.49 1.92
C ASP A 134 -20.59 -2.29 2.88
N VAL A 135 -20.59 -1.09 2.32
CA VAL A 135 -20.72 0.16 3.08
C VAL A 135 -21.74 1.10 2.44
N VAL A 136 -22.73 0.57 1.71
CA VAL A 136 -23.68 1.40 0.95
C VAL A 136 -24.50 2.30 1.86
N ASP A 137 -24.95 1.78 3.00
CA ASP A 137 -25.80 2.46 3.98
C ASP A 137 -25.05 3.55 4.78
N VAL A 138 -23.74 3.41 4.93
CA VAL A 138 -22.89 4.35 5.70
C VAL A 138 -22.07 5.29 4.81
N TRP A 139 -22.12 5.13 3.48
CA TRP A 139 -21.47 6.03 2.54
C TRP A 139 -22.37 7.24 2.25
N CYS A 140 -22.07 8.39 2.84
CA CYS A 140 -22.83 9.63 2.61
C CYS A 140 -22.34 10.42 1.38
N ASP A 141 -23.15 11.42 0.98
CA ASP A 141 -22.88 12.31 -0.17
C ASP A 141 -21.63 13.20 0.00
N GLU A 142 -21.02 13.20 1.18
CA GLU A 142 -19.78 13.93 1.47
C GLU A 142 -18.55 13.01 1.55
N MET A 143 -18.68 11.71 1.31
CA MET A 143 -17.53 10.80 1.38
C MET A 143 -16.63 10.94 0.15
N VAL A 144 -15.32 11.01 0.40
CA VAL A 144 -14.29 11.02 -0.66
C VAL A 144 -13.45 9.75 -0.51
N GLY A 145 -13.41 8.94 -1.56
CA GLY A 145 -12.61 7.72 -1.64
C GLY A 145 -11.20 7.99 -2.19
N PHE A 146 -10.21 7.37 -1.58
CA PHE A 146 -8.81 7.40 -1.98
C PHE A 146 -8.35 5.96 -2.23
N LEU A 147 -7.86 5.71 -3.44
CA LEU A 147 -7.21 4.45 -3.78
C LEU A 147 -5.70 4.62 -3.75
N LEU A 148 -5.05 3.80 -2.93
CA LEU A 148 -3.60 3.84 -2.72
C LEU A 148 -3.00 2.52 -3.18
N GLY A 149 -1.97 2.56 -4.01
CA GLY A 149 -1.36 1.35 -4.55
C GLY A 149 -0.71 0.48 -3.48
N CYS A 150 -0.53 -0.79 -3.81
CA CYS A 150 -0.10 -1.83 -2.87
C CYS A 150 1.11 -2.60 -3.40
N SER A 151 1.91 -3.18 -2.51
CA SER A 151 3.16 -3.89 -2.84
C SER A 151 3.00 -5.13 -3.71
N PHE A 152 1.79 -5.71 -3.84
CA PHE A 152 1.60 -6.95 -4.59
C PHE A 152 2.11 -6.87 -6.04
N SER A 153 2.06 -5.69 -6.65
CA SER A 153 2.50 -5.44 -8.03
C SER A 153 3.96 -5.79 -8.34
N TRP A 154 4.86 -5.77 -7.34
CA TRP A 154 6.28 -6.13 -7.56
C TRP A 154 6.66 -7.49 -6.99
N GLU A 155 5.77 -8.16 -6.25
CA GLU A 155 6.04 -9.50 -5.71
C GLU A 155 6.15 -10.54 -6.82
N GLN A 156 5.33 -10.40 -7.88
CA GLN A 156 5.45 -11.23 -9.07
C GLN A 156 6.80 -10.99 -9.78
N ALA A 157 7.19 -9.73 -9.97
CA ALA A 157 8.47 -9.39 -10.60
C ALA A 157 9.68 -9.94 -9.83
N LEU A 158 9.60 -9.97 -8.49
CA LEU A 158 10.61 -10.60 -7.65
C LEU A 158 10.62 -12.13 -7.81
N GLN A 159 9.46 -12.79 -7.87
CA GLN A 159 9.38 -14.23 -8.12
C GLN A 159 9.97 -14.61 -9.49
N GLU A 160 9.65 -13.85 -10.55
CA GLU A 160 10.20 -14.03 -11.90
C GLU A 160 11.72 -13.85 -11.94
N ALA A 161 12.27 -13.00 -11.05
CA ALA A 161 13.70 -12.80 -10.87
C ALA A 161 14.36 -13.83 -9.92
N HIS A 162 13.65 -14.87 -9.50
CA HIS A 162 14.10 -15.87 -8.51
C HIS A 162 14.47 -15.27 -7.15
N LEU A 163 13.73 -14.24 -6.74
CA LEU A 163 13.84 -13.55 -5.44
C LEU A 163 12.50 -13.57 -4.68
N PRO A 164 11.83 -14.73 -4.54
CA PRO A 164 10.50 -14.81 -3.98
C PRO A 164 10.46 -14.20 -2.56
N PRO A 165 9.48 -13.34 -2.26
CA PRO A 165 9.22 -12.91 -0.89
C PRO A 165 8.92 -14.09 0.04
N ARG A 166 9.51 -14.07 1.24
CA ARG A 166 9.41 -15.16 2.22
C ARG A 166 7.96 -15.56 2.57
N GLN A 167 7.06 -14.59 2.71
CA GLN A 167 5.66 -14.86 3.05
C GLN A 167 4.91 -15.65 1.96
N ILE A 168 5.36 -15.54 0.70
CA ILE A 168 4.81 -16.33 -0.40
C ILE A 168 5.31 -17.77 -0.30
N GLU A 169 6.60 -17.97 0.00
CA GLU A 169 7.15 -19.30 0.23
C GLU A 169 6.51 -20.01 1.43
N GLU A 170 6.14 -19.25 2.47
CA GLU A 170 5.54 -19.75 3.70
C GLU A 170 3.99 -19.70 3.71
N ASN A 171 3.38 -19.23 2.62
CA ASN A 171 1.93 -19.11 2.45
C ASN A 171 1.24 -18.38 3.62
N CYS A 172 1.77 -17.22 4.00
CA CYS A 172 1.26 -16.38 5.08
C CYS A 172 1.17 -14.90 4.67
N ASN A 173 0.59 -14.07 5.52
CA ASN A 173 0.56 -12.62 5.30
C ASN A 173 1.90 -11.99 5.65
N VAL A 174 2.32 -11.01 4.85
CA VAL A 174 3.57 -10.28 5.08
C VAL A 174 3.57 -9.64 6.49
N PRO A 175 4.65 -9.77 7.28
CA PRO A 175 4.75 -9.11 8.57
C PRO A 175 4.90 -7.62 8.36
N MET A 176 4.10 -6.85 9.10
CA MET A 176 4.10 -5.40 9.08
C MET A 176 4.30 -4.87 10.49
N PHE A 177 5.11 -3.82 10.61
CA PHE A 177 5.53 -3.25 11.88
C PHE A 177 5.33 -1.74 11.88
N ARG A 178 4.83 -1.22 13.00
CA ARG A 178 4.89 0.20 13.31
C ARG A 178 6.33 0.55 13.67
N THR A 179 6.88 1.55 13.00
CA THR A 179 8.24 2.05 13.29
C THR A 179 8.21 3.15 14.35
N SER A 180 9.39 3.56 14.81
CA SER A 180 9.58 4.81 15.57
C SER A 180 9.74 6.05 14.68
N LEU A 181 9.66 5.90 13.35
CA LEU A 181 9.80 7.01 12.40
C LEU A 181 8.45 7.68 12.19
N SER A 182 8.34 8.97 12.51
CA SER A 182 7.11 9.72 12.26
C SER A 182 6.88 10.00 10.77
N ASN A 183 5.62 9.92 10.34
CA ASN A 183 5.22 10.46 9.04
C ASN A 183 5.39 11.99 9.03
N LEU A 184 5.47 12.59 7.84
CA LEU A 184 5.33 14.04 7.71
C LEU A 184 3.86 14.41 8.00
N PRO A 185 3.57 15.12 9.11
CA PRO A 185 2.21 15.30 9.56
C PRO A 185 1.47 16.34 8.72
N VAL A 186 0.18 16.11 8.50
CA VAL A 186 -0.76 17.07 7.93
C VAL A 186 -2.05 16.95 8.71
N GLN A 187 -2.26 17.86 9.66
CA GLN A 187 -3.36 17.80 10.61
C GLN A 187 -4.73 17.56 9.94
N PRO A 188 -5.56 16.63 10.48
CA PRO A 188 -5.33 15.86 11.71
C PRO A 188 -4.46 14.60 11.53
N PHE A 189 -3.99 14.30 10.31
CA PHE A 189 -3.26 13.07 9.99
C PHE A 189 -1.79 13.14 10.40
N GLY A 190 -1.30 12.04 10.97
CA GLY A 190 0.07 11.92 11.47
C GLY A 190 0.47 10.46 11.69
N GLY A 191 0.87 10.16 12.93
CA GLY A 191 1.31 8.83 13.33
C GLY A 191 2.68 8.43 12.78
N ASN A 192 3.03 7.18 13.03
CA ASN A 192 4.31 6.63 12.59
C ASN A 192 4.18 5.89 11.25
N LEU A 193 5.30 5.80 10.55
CA LEU A 193 5.42 5.00 9.35
C LEU A 193 5.24 3.52 9.69
N VAL A 194 4.41 2.83 8.91
CA VAL A 194 4.29 1.37 8.96
C VAL A 194 5.12 0.78 7.83
N VAL A 195 5.87 -0.28 8.13
CA VAL A 195 6.71 -0.99 7.17
C VAL A 195 6.28 -2.44 7.04
N SER A 196 6.42 -2.99 5.84
CA SER A 196 6.39 -4.44 5.62
C SER A 196 7.82 -4.97 5.55
N MET A 197 8.06 -6.17 6.08
CA MET A 197 9.40 -6.76 6.16
C MET A 197 9.49 -8.05 5.34
N ARG A 198 10.56 -8.17 4.53
CA ARG A 198 10.92 -9.41 3.81
C ARG A 198 12.43 -9.66 3.97
N PRO A 199 12.87 -10.87 4.33
CA PRO A 199 14.28 -11.19 4.45
C PRO A 199 14.93 -11.48 3.09
N TYR A 200 16.15 -11.00 2.90
CA TYR A 200 16.96 -11.27 1.70
C TYR A 200 18.44 -11.42 2.05
N LEU A 201 19.20 -12.12 1.21
CA LEU A 201 20.66 -12.13 1.34
C LEU A 201 21.24 -10.74 1.01
N PRO A 202 22.32 -10.31 1.68
CA PRO A 202 23.00 -9.04 1.37
C PRO A 202 23.40 -8.88 -0.10
N SER A 203 23.72 -9.98 -0.79
CA SER A 203 24.07 -10.00 -2.22
C SER A 203 22.87 -9.71 -3.15
N GLN A 204 21.64 -9.90 -2.67
CA GLN A 204 20.40 -9.72 -3.44
C GLN A 204 19.85 -8.29 -3.34
N LEU A 205 20.25 -7.52 -2.31
CA LEU A 205 19.65 -6.22 -1.98
C LEU A 205 19.62 -5.22 -3.15
N SER A 206 20.68 -5.16 -3.96
CA SER A 206 20.69 -4.25 -5.11
C SER A 206 19.72 -4.67 -6.21
N ALA A 207 19.54 -5.97 -6.44
CA ALA A 207 18.58 -6.46 -7.42
C ALA A 207 17.15 -6.23 -6.92
N VAL A 208 16.89 -6.54 -5.65
CA VAL A 208 15.61 -6.28 -4.97
C VAL A 208 15.25 -4.79 -5.04
N ALA A 209 16.18 -3.89 -4.71
CA ALA A 209 15.96 -2.45 -4.76
C ALA A 209 15.74 -1.93 -6.19
N ALA A 210 16.47 -2.48 -7.17
CA ALA A 210 16.30 -2.10 -8.58
C ALA A 210 14.95 -2.56 -9.15
N ILE A 211 14.49 -3.76 -8.81
CA ILE A 211 13.19 -4.29 -9.26
C ILE A 211 12.06 -3.50 -8.61
N THR A 212 12.01 -3.47 -7.28
CA THR A 212 10.92 -2.82 -6.54
C THR A 212 10.92 -1.30 -6.75
N GLY A 213 12.08 -0.67 -6.91
CA GLY A 213 12.24 0.75 -7.19
C GLY A 213 11.53 1.26 -8.45
N ARG A 214 11.25 0.37 -9.41
CA ARG A 214 10.52 0.69 -10.64
C ARG A 214 9.01 0.83 -10.45
N TYR A 215 8.49 0.54 -9.26
CA TYR A 215 7.08 0.61 -8.94
C TYR A 215 6.80 1.65 -7.83
N PRO A 216 7.06 2.96 -8.06
CA PRO A 216 6.75 3.97 -7.04
C PRO A 216 5.26 4.05 -6.70
N GLY A 217 4.37 3.58 -7.60
CA GLY A 217 2.94 3.43 -7.34
C GLY A 217 2.58 2.27 -6.41
N ALA A 218 3.56 1.48 -6.00
CA ALA A 218 3.43 0.33 -5.11
C ALA A 218 4.54 0.38 -4.05
N HIS A 219 4.70 1.52 -3.38
CA HIS A 219 5.74 1.82 -2.37
C HIS A 219 7.18 1.96 -2.91
N GLY A 220 7.53 1.22 -3.95
CA GLY A 220 8.80 1.32 -4.66
C GLY A 220 9.97 0.66 -3.92
N ALA A 221 11.14 1.31 -3.91
CA ALA A 221 12.38 0.74 -3.35
C ALA A 221 12.31 0.59 -1.81
N PRO A 222 13.10 -0.31 -1.21
CA PRO A 222 13.20 -0.42 0.24
C PRO A 222 13.60 0.91 0.89
N ILE A 223 13.03 1.19 2.06
CA ILE A 223 13.38 2.38 2.85
C ILE A 223 14.49 2.08 3.86
N HIS A 224 14.67 0.81 4.23
CA HIS A 224 15.66 0.36 5.18
C HIS A 224 15.99 -1.13 4.97
N TRP A 225 17.21 -1.53 5.32
CA TRP A 225 17.62 -2.92 5.53
C TRP A 225 18.71 -2.95 6.59
N GLY A 226 18.86 -4.08 7.27
CA GLY A 226 19.85 -4.23 8.34
C GLY A 226 19.20 -4.29 9.72
N ASP A 227 19.73 -3.55 10.69
CA ASP A 227 19.29 -3.60 12.09
C ASP A 227 17.88 -2.98 12.28
N PRO A 228 16.85 -3.80 12.59
CA PRO A 228 15.48 -3.32 12.80
C PRO A 228 15.35 -2.27 13.93
N HIS A 229 16.26 -2.27 14.91
CA HIS A 229 16.21 -1.33 16.02
C HIS A 229 16.48 0.12 15.58
N GLU A 230 17.17 0.34 14.44
CA GLU A 230 17.37 1.69 13.89
C GLU A 230 16.06 2.38 13.49
N ILE A 231 15.01 1.59 13.24
CA ILE A 231 13.65 2.06 12.93
C ILE A 231 12.65 1.71 14.04
N GLY A 232 13.14 1.30 15.22
CA GLY A 232 12.31 0.97 16.38
C GLY A 232 11.48 -0.31 16.22
N VAL A 233 11.88 -1.22 15.33
CA VAL A 233 11.17 -2.49 15.08
C VAL A 233 11.86 -3.64 15.82
N CYS A 234 11.09 -4.56 16.40
CA CYS A 234 11.58 -5.83 16.96
C CYS A 234 11.02 -7.00 16.15
N ILE A 235 11.85 -7.64 15.33
CA ILE A 235 11.42 -8.77 14.47
C ILE A 235 11.40 -10.12 15.21
N GLU A 236 11.91 -10.14 16.45
CA GLU A 236 11.87 -11.34 17.31
C GLU A 236 10.49 -11.57 17.93
N GLY A 237 9.72 -10.50 18.10
CA GLY A 237 8.34 -10.54 18.57
C GLY A 237 7.33 -10.76 17.45
N ASP A 238 6.05 -10.66 17.80
CA ASP A 238 4.95 -10.71 16.85
C ASP A 238 4.86 -9.39 16.06
N PRO A 239 4.55 -9.44 14.75
CA PRO A 239 4.31 -8.24 13.98
C PRO A 239 3.04 -7.53 14.45
N ASP A 240 2.98 -6.21 14.29
CA ASP A 240 1.76 -5.43 14.57
C ASP A 240 0.59 -5.86 13.67
N TRP A 241 0.90 -6.30 12.43
CA TRP A 241 -0.06 -6.90 11.50
C TRP A 241 0.58 -8.00 10.66
N GLY A 242 -0.24 -8.97 10.21
CA GLY A 242 0.22 -10.09 9.39
C GLY A 242 0.82 -11.22 10.21
N ASP A 243 1.60 -12.07 9.56
CA ASP A 243 2.16 -13.28 10.18
C ASP A 243 3.68 -13.19 10.27
N ARG A 244 4.26 -13.81 11.29
CA ARG A 244 5.71 -13.91 11.43
C ARG A 244 6.28 -14.81 10.33
N VAL A 245 7.47 -14.45 9.83
CA VAL A 245 8.20 -15.22 8.81
C VAL A 245 9.59 -15.63 9.28
N SER A 246 10.14 -16.70 8.71
CA SER A 246 11.52 -17.10 9.01
C SER A 246 12.56 -16.16 8.39
N VAL A 247 13.60 -15.84 9.17
CA VAL A 247 14.81 -15.13 8.71
C VAL A 247 16.00 -16.06 8.89
N ARG A 248 16.64 -16.47 7.80
CA ARG A 248 17.73 -17.45 7.82
C ARG A 248 19.05 -16.81 8.26
N GLU A 249 20.01 -17.62 8.72
CA GLU A 249 21.31 -17.22 9.34
C GLU A 249 22.17 -16.24 8.51
N SER A 250 21.90 -16.08 7.21
CA SER A 250 22.62 -15.14 6.32
C SER A 250 21.73 -14.09 5.67
N GLU A 251 20.45 -14.06 6.01
CA GLU A 251 19.50 -13.08 5.52
C GLU A 251 19.49 -11.86 6.44
N VAL A 252 19.18 -10.71 5.85
CA VAL A 252 18.90 -9.49 6.58
C VAL A 252 17.46 -9.07 6.32
N PRO A 253 16.76 -8.51 7.32
CA PRO A 253 15.43 -7.98 7.10
C PRO A 253 15.52 -6.72 6.23
N VAL A 254 14.62 -6.63 5.25
CA VAL A 254 14.48 -5.52 4.33
C VAL A 254 13.08 -4.95 4.48
N PHE A 255 12.97 -3.63 4.54
CA PHE A 255 11.75 -2.93 4.91
C PHE A 255 11.28 -1.99 3.80
N TRP A 256 9.99 -2.07 3.50
CA TRP A 256 9.30 -1.18 2.57
C TRP A 256 8.23 -0.41 3.32
N ALA A 257 7.98 0.84 2.92
CA ALA A 257 6.78 1.55 3.34
C ALA A 257 5.53 0.71 2.99
N CYS A 258 4.50 0.77 3.83
CA CYS A 258 3.34 -0.11 3.72
C CYS A 258 2.03 0.67 3.66
N GLY A 259 1.07 0.17 2.86
CA GLY A 259 -0.29 0.69 2.70
C GLY A 259 -1.18 0.60 3.94
N VAL A 260 -0.66 0.11 5.07
CA VAL A 260 -1.28 0.20 6.41
C VAL A 260 -0.95 1.53 7.10
N THR A 261 0.06 2.28 6.65
CA THR A 261 0.37 3.64 7.18
C THR A 261 -0.83 4.61 7.17
N PRO A 262 -1.70 4.63 6.15
CA PRO A 262 -2.96 5.38 6.18
C PRO A 262 -3.89 4.99 7.34
N GLN A 263 -3.95 3.71 7.73
CA GLN A 263 -4.77 3.27 8.86
C GLN A 263 -4.18 3.80 10.19
N GLU A 264 -2.87 3.82 10.32
CA GLU A 264 -2.18 4.45 11.45
C GLU A 264 -2.47 5.96 11.51
N ALA A 265 -2.48 6.63 10.35
CA ALA A 265 -2.82 8.05 10.25
C ALA A 265 -4.30 8.32 10.61
N LEU A 266 -5.23 7.41 10.26
CA LEU A 266 -6.64 7.50 10.66
C LEU A 266 -6.82 7.31 12.17
N ARG A 267 -6.09 6.36 12.76
CA ARG A 267 -6.08 6.13 14.20
C ARG A 267 -5.65 7.38 14.97
N GLU A 268 -4.56 8.01 14.53
CA GLU A 268 -4.06 9.26 15.12
C GLU A 268 -5.03 10.43 14.90
N ALA A 269 -5.65 10.51 13.71
CA ALA A 269 -6.55 11.61 13.38
C ALA A 269 -7.85 11.59 14.20
N GLN A 270 -8.21 10.44 14.78
CA GLN A 270 -9.43 10.21 15.56
C GLN A 270 -10.67 10.83 14.90
N LEU A 271 -10.80 10.60 13.59
CA LEU A 271 -11.94 11.15 12.84
C LEU A 271 -13.24 10.56 13.38
N PRO A 272 -14.33 11.34 13.42
CA PRO A 272 -15.63 10.83 13.84
C PRO A 272 -16.13 9.66 12.99
N PHE A 273 -15.67 9.57 11.73
CA PHE A 273 -16.02 8.52 10.80
C PHE A 273 -14.97 8.39 9.69
N ALA A 274 -14.63 7.15 9.34
CA ALA A 274 -13.89 6.81 8.12
C ALA A 274 -14.19 5.36 7.70
N ILE A 275 -13.88 5.03 6.45
CA ILE A 275 -13.99 3.67 5.92
C ILE A 275 -12.65 3.27 5.34
N THR A 276 -12.22 2.03 5.54
CA THR A 276 -11.10 1.44 4.80
C THR A 276 -11.48 0.08 4.27
N HIS A 277 -10.66 -0.47 3.39
CA HIS A 277 -10.64 -1.93 3.20
C HIS A 277 -10.18 -2.63 4.49
N ALA A 278 -10.63 -3.87 4.70
CA ALA A 278 -10.02 -4.73 5.72
C ALA A 278 -8.67 -5.27 5.20
N PRO A 279 -7.63 -5.44 6.05
CA PRO A 279 -6.33 -5.98 5.62
C PRO A 279 -6.48 -7.29 4.84
N GLY A 280 -5.78 -7.38 3.71
CA GLY A 280 -5.87 -8.54 2.82
C GLY A 280 -7.09 -8.57 1.88
N HIS A 281 -8.02 -7.61 1.96
CA HIS A 281 -9.25 -7.54 1.16
C HIS A 281 -9.25 -6.28 0.27
N MET A 282 -8.27 -6.18 -0.62
CA MET A 282 -8.00 -4.98 -1.41
C MET A 282 -8.99 -4.81 -2.58
N PHE A 283 -9.07 -3.59 -3.13
CA PHE A 283 -9.79 -3.31 -4.37
C PHE A 283 -8.95 -3.69 -5.60
N ILE A 284 -9.52 -4.40 -6.59
CA ILE A 284 -8.83 -4.70 -7.84
C ILE A 284 -9.20 -3.67 -8.91
N THR A 285 -8.20 -2.90 -9.36
CA THR A 285 -8.36 -1.86 -10.37
C THR A 285 -8.37 -2.43 -11.79
N ASP A 286 -8.63 -1.59 -12.79
CA ASP A 286 -8.41 -1.95 -14.19
C ASP A 286 -6.96 -1.68 -14.65
N LEU A 287 -6.09 -1.15 -13.77
CA LEU A 287 -4.68 -0.95 -14.07
C LEU A 287 -3.96 -2.30 -14.02
N VAL A 288 -3.03 -2.52 -14.95
CA VAL A 288 -2.10 -3.65 -14.86
C VAL A 288 -0.75 -3.21 -14.33
N ASP A 289 0.00 -4.12 -13.71
CA ASP A 289 1.27 -3.79 -13.03
C ASP A 289 2.27 -3.10 -13.97
N ASN A 290 2.25 -3.43 -15.26
CA ASN A 290 3.09 -2.80 -16.28
C ASN A 290 2.69 -1.34 -16.60
N GLU A 291 1.46 -0.91 -16.31
CA GLU A 291 1.00 0.47 -16.53
C GLU A 291 1.47 1.43 -15.43
N ILE A 292 1.88 0.90 -14.28
CA ILE A 292 2.43 1.66 -13.14
C ILE A 292 3.95 1.49 -12.98
N LEU A 293 4.56 0.72 -13.89
CA LEU A 293 5.99 0.48 -13.98
C LEU A 293 6.70 1.67 -14.62
N ILE A 294 7.70 2.21 -13.95
CA ILE A 294 8.60 3.19 -14.56
C ILE A 294 9.75 2.44 -15.26
N PRO A 295 10.02 2.73 -16.54
CA PRO A 295 11.18 2.18 -17.24
C PRO A 295 12.47 2.54 -16.51
N SER A 296 13.46 1.65 -16.50
CA SER A 296 14.80 2.03 -16.05
C SER A 296 15.29 3.18 -16.92
N LEU A 297 15.76 4.28 -16.31
CA LEU A 297 16.58 5.26 -17.03
C LEU A 297 17.78 4.49 -17.60
N ALA A 298 17.88 4.44 -18.93
CA ALA A 298 18.99 3.82 -19.65
C ALA A 298 20.30 4.59 -19.41
#